data_AF-A0A1Y1Q5M2-F1
#
_entry.id   AF-A0A1Y1Q5M2-F1
#
_cell.length_a   1.000
_cell.length_b   1.000
_cell.length_c   1.000
_cell.angle_alpha   90.00
_cell.angle_beta   90.00
_cell.angle_gamma   90.00
#
_symmetry.space_group_name_H-M   'P 1'
#
loop_
_entity.id
_entity.type
_entity.pdbx_description
1 polymer ?
#
loop_
_entity_poly.entity_id
_entity_poly.type
_entity_poly.pdbx_seq_one_letter_code
_entity_poly.pdbx_strand_id
1 'polypeptide(L)' 'MWQKVKVQQIPIPQISKTEQQPFITLVDKILAAKARGEETSEWERRIDELVYQLYGLTEEEIAVIEGK' A
#
# COMPACT_ATOMS: atom_id res chain seq x y z
N MET A 1 21.07 10.71 15.24
CA MET A 1 19.69 10.80 15.77
C MET A 1 18.75 11.52 14.76
N TRP A 2 18.76 11.13 13.48
CA TRP A 2 18.12 11.91 12.38
C TRP A 2 17.03 11.16 11.58
N GLN A 3 16.79 9.87 11.84
CA GLN A 3 15.84 9.07 11.04
C GLN A 3 14.43 8.98 11.65
N LYS A 4 14.30 8.94 12.99
CA LYS A 4 13.00 8.73 13.65
C LYS A 4 11.98 9.84 13.38
N VAL A 5 12.43 11.10 13.29
CA VAL A 5 11.55 12.28 13.23
C VAL A 5 10.76 12.33 11.92
N LYS A 6 11.34 11.88 10.80
CA LYS A 6 10.70 12.00 9.48
C LYS A 6 9.60 10.97 9.23
N VAL A 7 9.76 9.74 9.72
CA VAL A 7 8.78 8.67 9.52
C VAL A 7 7.50 8.94 10.32
N GLN A 8 7.62 9.53 11.51
CA GLN A 8 6.47 9.88 12.37
C GLN A 8 5.58 10.99 11.78
N GLN A 9 6.08 11.74 10.79
CA GLN A 9 5.34 12.82 10.15
C GLN A 9 4.52 12.35 8.95
N ILE A 10 4.66 11.09 8.51
CA ILE A 10 3.87 10.55 7.43
C ILE A 10 2.44 10.34 7.95
N PRO A 11 1.42 11.00 7.38
CA PRO A 11 0.05 10.79 7.79
C PRO A 11 -0.38 9.37 7.39
N ILE A 12 -0.77 8.56 8.37
CA ILE A 12 -1.29 7.20 8.14
C ILE A 12 -2.76 7.17 8.57
N PRO A 13 -3.70 6.92 7.63
CA PRO A 13 -5.12 6.78 7.94
C PRO A 13 -5.36 5.73 9.03
N GLN A 14 -6.12 6.10 10.05
CA GLN A 14 -6.56 5.16 11.08
C GLN A 14 -7.90 4.56 10.65
N ILE A 15 -7.87 3.30 10.20
CA ILE A 15 -9.05 2.52 9.82
C ILE A 15 -9.27 1.37 10.79
N SER A 16 -10.47 0.80 10.82
CA SER A 16 -10.80 -0.30 11.71
C SER A 16 -9.97 -1.55 11.40
N LYS A 17 -9.79 -2.44 12.39
CA LYS A 17 -9.06 -3.72 12.19
C LYS A 17 -9.65 -4.55 11.04
N THR A 18 -10.97 -4.52 10.88
CA THR A 18 -11.66 -5.23 9.81
C THR A 18 -11.28 -4.66 8.43
N GLU A 19 -11.20 -3.33 8.30
CA GLU A 19 -10.79 -2.66 7.06
C GLU A 19 -9.30 -2.81 6.78
N GLN A 20 -8.46 -3.08 7.79
CA GLN A 20 -7.04 -3.41 7.61
C GLN A 20 -6.84 -4.81 7.03
N GLN A 21 -7.78 -5.73 7.27
CA GLN A 21 -7.63 -7.15 6.94
C GLN A 21 -7.32 -7.44 5.46
N PRO A 22 -7.92 -6.75 4.46
CA PRO A 22 -7.57 -6.93 3.06
C PRO A 22 -6.09 -6.64 2.77
N PHE A 23 -5.54 -5.55 3.33
CA PHE A 23 -4.14 -5.18 3.16
C PHE A 23 -3.21 -6.21 3.80
N ILE A 24 -3.49 -6.61 5.04
CA ILE A 24 -2.70 -7.62 5.76
C ILE A 24 -2.65 -8.92 4.96
N THR A 25 -3.81 -9.38 4.48
CA THR A 25 -3.93 -10.64 3.73
C THR A 25 -3.15 -10.60 2.41
N LEU A 26 -3.16 -9.47 1.70
CA LEU A 26 -2.40 -9.31 0.46
C LEU A 26 -0.89 -9.27 0.73
N VAL A 27 -0.46 -8.53 1.76
CA VAL A 27 0.95 -8.44 2.14
C VAL A 27 1.49 -9.81 2.56
N ASP A 28 0.74 -10.57 3.36
CA ASP A 28 1.15 -11.93 3.76
C ASP A 28 1.36 -12.85 2.53
N LYS A 29 0.47 -12.76 1.53
CA LYS A 29 0.61 -13.51 0.27
C LYS A 29 1.85 -13.09 -0.51
N ILE A 30 2.09 -11.78 -0.63
CA ILE A 30 3.25 -11.22 -1.33
C ILE A 30 4.54 -11.70 -0.66
N LEU A 31 4.64 -11.59 0.66
CA LEU A 31 5.82 -12.02 1.40
C LEU A 31 6.08 -13.53 1.21
N ALA A 32 5.04 -14.36 1.27
CA ALA A 32 5.17 -15.79 1.05
C ALA A 32 5.62 -16.14 -0.38
N ALA A 33 5.09 -15.46 -1.41
CA ALA A 33 5.45 -15.69 -2.80
C ALA A 33 6.86 -15.18 -3.14
N LYS A 34 7.22 -13.97 -2.68
CA LYS A 34 8.59 -13.44 -2.87
C LYS A 34 9.65 -14.30 -2.22
N ALA A 35 9.34 -14.92 -1.07
CA ALA A 35 10.25 -15.88 -0.44
C ALA A 35 10.53 -17.11 -1.33
N ARG A 36 9.64 -17.42 -2.28
CA ARG A 36 9.80 -18.50 -3.28
C ARG A 36 10.33 -17.99 -4.63
N GLY A 37 10.59 -16.70 -4.77
CA GLY A 37 10.98 -16.08 -6.04
C GLY A 37 9.86 -15.99 -7.07
N GLU A 38 8.60 -16.01 -6.62
CA GLU A 38 7.43 -15.85 -7.48
C GLU A 38 7.12 -14.37 -7.73
N GLU A 39 6.51 -14.10 -8.89
CA GLU A 39 6.02 -12.78 -9.26
C GLU A 39 4.80 -12.37 -8.43
N THR A 40 4.78 -11.12 -7.97
CA THR A 40 3.72 -10.60 -7.09
C THR A 40 3.07 -9.31 -7.58
N SER A 41 3.39 -8.88 -8.80
CA SER A 41 2.98 -7.60 -9.39
C SER A 41 1.46 -7.39 -9.38
N GLU A 42 0.66 -8.45 -9.57
CA GLU A 42 -0.80 -8.34 -9.50
C GLU A 42 -1.32 -7.99 -8.10
N TRP A 43 -0.75 -8.59 -7.05
CA TRP A 43 -1.17 -8.30 -5.67
C TRP A 43 -0.67 -6.94 -5.22
N GLU A 44 0.51 -6.53 -5.66
CA GLU A 44 1.05 -5.18 -5.42
C GLU A 44 0.16 -4.12 -6.06
N ARG A 45 -0.21 -4.28 -7.34
CA ARG A 45 -1.15 -3.38 -8.02
C ARG A 45 -2.50 -3.30 -7.30
N ARG A 46 -2.96 -4.42 -6.74
CA ARG A 46 -4.20 -4.45 -5.94
C ARG A 46 -4.07 -3.67 -4.63
N ILE A 47 -2.89 -3.70 -3.99
CA ILE A 47 -2.62 -2.87 -2.82
C ILE A 47 -2.65 -1.39 -3.21
N ASP A 48 -2.02 -1.01 -4.34
CA ASP A 48 -2.03 0.38 -4.82
C ASP A 48 -3.46 0.89 -5.03
N GLU A 49 -4.32 0.13 -5.71
CA GLU A 49 -5.73 0.46 -5.89
C GLU A 49 -6.46 0.68 -4.55
N LEU A 50 -6.22 -0.18 -3.55
CA LEU A 50 -6.84 -0.05 -2.23
C LEU A 50 -6.30 1.17 -1.46
N VAL A 51 -5.01 1.48 -1.62
CA VAL A 51 -4.40 2.68 -1.01
C VAL A 51 -4.96 3.94 -1.67
N TYR A 52 -5.10 3.99 -3.00
CA TYR A 52 -5.70 5.12 -3.70
C TYR A 52 -7.13 5.39 -3.22
N GLN A 53 -7.93 4.33 -3.06
CA GLN A 53 -9.27 4.42 -2.49
C GLN A 53 -9.26 4.92 -1.04
N LEU A 54 -8.32 4.43 -0.22
CA LEU A 54 -8.20 4.82 1.18
C LEU A 54 -7.84 6.31 1.36
N TYR A 55 -7.02 6.85 0.47
CA TYR A 55 -6.66 8.28 0.46
C TYR A 55 -7.62 9.15 -0.34
N GLY A 56 -8.62 8.55 -1.02
CA GLY A 56 -9.60 9.28 -1.81
C GLY A 56 -9.01 9.98 -3.04
N LEU A 57 -7.96 9.39 -3.63
CA LEU A 57 -7.26 9.99 -4.77
C LEU A 57 -8.13 10.00 -6.02
N THR A 58 -8.03 11.07 -6.81
CA THR A 58 -8.68 11.17 -8.12
C THR A 58 -7.87 10.48 -9.22
N GLU A 59 -8.48 10.24 -10.37
CA GLU A 59 -7.78 9.66 -11.53
C GLU A 59 -6.60 10.52 -11.98
N GLU A 60 -6.71 11.85 -11.89
CA GLU A 60 -5.64 12.78 -12.20
C GLU A 60 -4.47 12.66 -11.21
N GLU A 61 -4.76 12.55 -9.91
CA GLU A 61 -3.73 12.37 -8.89
C GLU A 61 -3.02 11.02 -9.03
N ILE A 62 -3.77 9.97 -9.34
CA ILE A 62 -3.23 8.64 -9.64
C ILE A 62 -2.33 8.69 -10.88
N ALA A 63 -2.75 9.38 -11.95
CA ALA A 63 -1.92 9.51 -13.16
C ALA A 63 -0.57 10.16 -12.87
N VAL A 64 -0.55 11.21 -12.05
CA VAL A 64 0.70 11.88 -11.62
C VAL A 64 1.62 10.92 -10.86
N ILE A 65 1.07 10.07 -9.97
CA ILE A 65 1.84 9.09 -9.19
C ILE A 65 2.43 7.99 -10.11
N GLU A 66 1.63 7.51 -11.06
CA GLU A 66 2.00 6.47 -12.02
C GLU A 66 2.92 6.98 -13.15
N GLY A 67 3.19 8.30 -13.19
CA GLY A 67 4.00 8.93 -14.23
C GLY A 67 3.34 8.89 -15.61
N LYS A 68 2.00 8.96 -15.65
CA LYS A 68 1.19 8.97 -16.88
C LYS A 68 0.74 10.37 -17.26
#